data_AF-A0A327Z418-F1
#
_entry.id   AF-A0A327Z418-F1
#
_cell.length_a   1.000
_cell.length_b   1.000
_cell.length_c   1.000
_cell.angle_alpha   90.00
_cell.angle_beta   90.00
_cell.angle_gamma   90.00
#
_symmetry.space_group_name_H-M   'P 1'
#
loop_
_entity.id
_entity.type
_entity.pdbx_description
1 polymer ?
#
loop_
_entity_poly.entity_id
_entity_poly.type
_entity_poly.pdbx_seq_one_letter_code
_entity_poly.pdbx_strand_id
1 'polypeptide(L)'
;MSRIGDLVAAAQGGDKRARDEFARAYLPLVYNVVGRALGGHPDVEDVVQETMLLVLRDLSSLRQPDSVRAWVLAIAMHQIGAHRQRAAQMATVPAVSAGTVSSDFEELAILRLRLTGERRQVAEASRWLDDEDRAVLALWWQEAAGELSRAEVAGALETTVAYAAVRIQRMRGQLDRCRALVAALESQPRCIELEGAVAVWDGQPSPLWRKRIDRHVRDCRICAGRSGGEVAVERLLVGCALLPVPAALTAAVATAAGGSGGAASQITPAFAGIAATALVAVVVGSYAYISKPERPEPTAQIAVAAPSVSPTVSPSVIPSISPSASKTTAPAKSANPAPRKALASRWASWPVPGPERKASYKNLGNGTVRDNVTGLEWQRETASKTYTFTQAKAYCEGLGADGGGWHLPTRIELTSIVDHSRSGPAINTTAFPGTPAQFFWTSTPWAVTKTPLRAWIINFYEGLASNGAFQDGSFQVRCVRSVSGTGKPAYQISGGQVTDPQTGLIWRRATSKEMSATAATAFCDGLGDGWRLPTVRELSTTVDDSRVAPAISVKAFPDTLKYGWYWTSDKADPEPGKRWALNYDDGYTNYRKIESGYARCVRQ
;
A
#
# COMPACT_ATOMS: atom_id res chain seq x y z
N MET A 1 27.14 17.57 19.75
CA MET A 1 26.80 18.67 18.82
C MET A 1 27.96 19.06 17.89
N SER A 2 29.22 18.72 18.18
CA SER A 2 30.40 19.05 17.34
C SER A 2 30.66 18.10 16.15
N ARG A 3 29.66 17.85 15.30
CA ARG A 3 29.87 17.11 14.03
C ARG A 3 29.13 17.73 12.84
N ILE A 4 28.02 18.41 13.11
CA ILE A 4 27.26 19.15 12.08
C ILE A 4 27.90 20.51 11.82
N GLY A 5 28.33 21.24 12.86
CA GLY A 5 29.03 22.52 12.72
C GLY A 5 30.29 22.41 11.86
N ASP A 6 31.12 21.42 12.13
CA ASP A 6 32.36 21.14 11.39
C ASP A 6 32.07 20.79 9.91
N LEU A 7 31.04 19.99 9.65
CA LEU A 7 30.58 19.64 8.29
C LEU A 7 30.10 20.89 7.53
N VAL A 8 29.32 21.75 8.18
CA VAL A 8 28.84 23.02 7.60
C VAL A 8 30.02 23.95 7.32
N ALA A 9 30.96 24.11 8.26
CA ALA A 9 32.13 24.96 8.08
C ALA A 9 33.03 24.48 6.93
N ALA A 10 33.27 23.17 6.81
CA ALA A 10 34.01 22.59 5.69
C ALA A 10 33.29 22.79 4.35
N ALA A 11 31.96 22.61 4.32
CA ALA A 11 31.14 22.82 3.12
C ALA A 11 31.07 24.31 2.70
N GLN A 12 31.07 25.23 3.67
CA GLN A 12 31.21 26.67 3.45
C GLN A 12 32.61 27.05 2.94
N GLY A 13 33.66 26.38 3.42
CA GLY A 13 35.02 26.48 2.90
C GLY A 13 35.22 25.91 1.49
N GLY A 14 34.17 25.39 0.85
CA GLY A 14 34.20 24.89 -0.53
C GLY A 14 34.63 23.43 -0.66
N ASP A 15 34.77 22.67 0.43
CA ASP A 15 35.07 21.24 0.35
C ASP A 15 33.91 20.49 -0.34
N LYS A 16 34.20 19.96 -1.52
CA LYS A 16 33.29 19.17 -2.36
C LYS A 16 32.74 17.93 -1.65
N ARG A 17 33.55 17.28 -0.81
CA ARG A 17 33.13 16.10 -0.03
C ARG A 17 32.20 16.51 1.11
N ALA A 18 32.52 17.59 1.81
CA ALA A 18 31.65 18.13 2.85
C ALA A 18 30.30 18.61 2.28
N ARG A 19 30.30 19.24 1.10
CA ARG A 19 29.07 19.64 0.39
C ARG A 19 28.21 18.44 -0.02
N ASP A 20 28.81 17.35 -0.50
CA ASP A 20 28.11 16.10 -0.84
C ASP A 20 27.54 15.39 0.41
N GLU A 21 28.32 15.27 1.48
CA GLU A 21 27.87 14.71 2.76
C GLU A 21 26.75 15.55 3.39
N PHE A 22 26.86 16.88 3.33
CA PHE A 22 25.80 17.82 3.71
C PHE A 22 24.52 17.60 2.90
N ALA A 23 24.63 17.56 1.56
CA ALA A 23 23.47 17.39 0.70
C ALA A 23 22.76 16.05 0.95
N ARG A 24 23.52 14.96 1.14
CA ARG A 24 23.01 13.63 1.50
C ARG A 24 22.29 13.62 2.85
N ALA A 25 22.76 14.41 3.82
CA ALA A 25 22.16 14.48 5.16
C ALA A 25 20.81 15.24 5.17
N TYR A 26 20.69 16.34 4.42
CA TYR A 26 19.50 17.21 4.47
C TYR A 26 18.45 16.94 3.38
N LEU A 27 18.82 16.29 2.27
CA LEU A 27 17.89 15.95 1.19
C LEU A 27 16.65 15.13 1.66
N PRO A 28 16.77 14.12 2.55
CA PRO A 28 15.60 13.40 3.07
C PRO A 28 14.61 14.31 3.80
N LEU A 29 15.09 15.26 4.59
CA LEU A 29 14.25 16.22 5.32
C LEU A 29 13.51 17.15 4.34
N VAL A 30 14.22 17.73 3.36
CA VAL A 30 13.61 18.59 2.34
C VAL A 30 12.56 17.84 1.52
N TYR A 31 12.88 16.64 1.01
CA TYR A 31 11.95 15.80 0.27
C TYR A 31 10.68 15.48 1.07
N ASN A 32 10.84 15.19 2.37
CA ASN A 32 9.71 14.86 3.25
C ASN A 32 8.82 16.06 3.61
N VAL A 33 9.37 17.28 3.64
CA VAL A 33 8.58 18.50 3.87
C VAL A 33 7.90 18.97 2.58
N VAL A 34 8.64 19.09 1.47
CA VAL A 34 8.10 19.54 0.18
C VAL A 34 7.03 18.57 -0.34
N GLY A 35 7.28 17.27 -0.33
CA GLY A 35 6.32 16.27 -0.81
C GLY A 35 4.98 16.27 -0.05
N ARG A 36 5.03 16.49 1.28
CA ARG A 36 3.82 16.64 2.11
C ARG A 36 3.14 17.99 1.86
N ALA A 37 3.88 19.10 1.77
CA ALA A 37 3.31 20.42 1.56
C ALA A 37 2.64 20.57 0.19
N LEU A 38 3.12 19.86 -0.84
CA LEU A 38 2.54 19.84 -2.19
C LEU A 38 1.52 18.71 -2.43
N GLY A 39 1.20 17.87 -1.44
CA GLY A 39 0.16 16.84 -1.55
C GLY A 39 0.40 15.79 -2.65
N GLY A 40 1.65 15.62 -3.11
CA GLY A 40 1.98 14.76 -4.23
C GLY A 40 1.76 15.30 -5.63
N HIS A 41 1.85 16.63 -5.79
CA HIS A 41 2.01 17.27 -7.09
C HIS A 41 3.20 16.67 -7.89
N PRO A 42 3.13 16.54 -9.23
CA PRO A 42 4.24 16.02 -10.05
C PRO A 42 5.57 16.76 -9.82
N ASP A 43 5.52 18.09 -9.72
CA ASP A 43 6.68 18.99 -9.57
C ASP A 43 7.42 18.85 -8.22
N VAL A 44 7.08 17.88 -7.34
CA VAL A 44 7.76 17.67 -6.05
C VAL A 44 9.26 17.42 -6.23
N GLU A 45 9.67 16.62 -7.23
CA GLU A 45 11.10 16.35 -7.45
C GLU A 45 11.84 17.62 -7.94
N ASP A 46 11.21 18.40 -8.82
CA ASP A 46 11.76 19.66 -9.33
C ASP A 46 11.90 20.71 -8.22
N VAL A 47 10.88 20.89 -7.38
CA VAL A 47 10.92 21.86 -6.26
C VAL A 47 11.95 21.44 -5.21
N VAL A 48 12.13 20.14 -4.94
CA VAL A 48 13.20 19.65 -4.05
C VAL A 48 14.58 19.88 -4.68
N GLN A 49 14.74 19.65 -5.98
CA GLN A 49 16.00 19.94 -6.68
C GLN A 49 16.32 21.44 -6.67
N GLU A 50 15.38 22.31 -7.05
CA GLU A 50 15.51 23.77 -6.99
C GLU A 50 15.88 24.23 -5.57
N THR A 51 15.21 23.70 -4.55
CA THR A 51 15.53 23.96 -3.13
C THR A 51 16.96 23.56 -2.77
N MET A 52 17.39 22.32 -3.10
CA MET A 52 18.73 21.84 -2.75
C MET A 52 19.84 22.58 -3.50
N LEU A 53 19.59 23.02 -4.74
CA LEU A 53 20.50 23.87 -5.50
C LEU A 53 20.69 25.23 -4.84
N LEU A 54 19.60 25.88 -4.41
CA LEU A 54 19.64 27.16 -3.68
C LEU A 54 20.37 27.01 -2.34
N VAL A 55 20.05 25.96 -1.58
CA VAL A 55 20.74 25.59 -0.32
C VAL A 55 22.25 25.41 -0.53
N LEU A 56 22.69 24.73 -1.60
CA LEU A 56 24.12 24.53 -1.88
C LEU A 56 24.81 25.78 -2.44
N ARG A 57 24.08 26.66 -3.13
CA ARG A 57 24.60 27.94 -3.65
C ARG A 57 24.79 28.95 -2.52
N ASP A 58 23.79 29.07 -1.66
CA ASP A 58 23.69 30.14 -0.66
C ASP A 58 24.23 29.71 0.73
N LEU A 59 24.84 28.52 0.83
CA LEU A 59 25.38 27.94 2.08
C LEU A 59 26.37 28.86 2.81
N SER A 60 27.12 29.69 2.06
CA SER A 60 28.03 30.69 2.62
C SER A 60 27.32 31.84 3.36
N SER A 61 26.02 32.04 3.14
CA SER A 61 25.22 33.06 3.84
C SER A 61 24.77 32.62 5.24
N LEU A 62 24.88 31.32 5.56
CA LEU A 62 24.48 30.77 6.86
C LEU A 62 25.45 31.22 7.97
N ARG A 63 25.03 32.23 8.74
CA ARG A 63 25.86 32.84 9.80
C ARG A 63 25.99 32.00 11.07
N GLN A 64 25.06 31.07 11.30
CA GLN A 64 25.00 30.23 12.51
C GLN A 64 24.85 28.76 12.10
N PRO A 65 25.93 27.95 12.18
CA PRO A 65 25.90 26.55 11.77
C PRO A 65 24.85 25.70 12.52
N ASP A 66 24.56 26.00 13.79
CA ASP A 66 23.55 25.29 14.57
C ASP A 66 22.11 25.52 14.06
N SER A 67 21.86 26.64 13.38
CA SER A 67 20.55 27.02 12.82
C SER A 67 20.27 26.40 11.45
N VAL A 68 21.11 25.48 10.97
CA VAL A 68 21.11 24.98 9.59
C VAL A 68 19.80 24.27 9.19
N ARG A 69 19.15 23.51 10.07
CA ARG A 69 17.84 22.89 9.76
C ARG A 69 16.77 23.94 9.49
N ALA A 70 16.68 24.96 10.35
CA ALA A 70 15.73 26.04 10.21
C ALA A 70 15.96 26.82 8.91
N TRP A 71 17.22 27.10 8.59
CA TRP A 71 17.62 27.82 7.37
C TRP A 71 17.33 27.04 6.08
N VAL A 72 17.69 25.74 6.02
CA VAL A 72 17.34 24.87 4.88
C VAL A 72 15.83 24.80 4.67
N LEU A 73 15.07 24.69 5.76
CA LEU A 73 13.61 24.61 5.69
C LEU A 73 12.94 25.95 5.36
N ALA A 74 13.51 27.10 5.74
CA ALA A 74 13.04 28.41 5.32
C ALA A 74 13.13 28.55 3.79
N ILE A 75 14.26 28.15 3.18
CA ILE A 75 14.41 28.11 1.71
C ILE A 75 13.37 27.17 1.08
N ALA A 76 13.16 25.98 1.64
CA ALA A 76 12.14 25.05 1.15
C ALA A 76 10.72 25.66 1.21
N MET A 77 10.38 26.35 2.31
CA MET A 77 9.09 27.04 2.48
C MET A 77 8.91 28.20 1.49
N HIS A 78 9.97 28.96 1.19
CA HIS A 78 9.95 29.96 0.12
C HIS A 78 9.73 29.33 -1.26
N GLN A 79 10.39 28.21 -1.58
CA GLN A 79 10.20 27.53 -2.87
C GLN A 79 8.79 26.95 -3.03
N ILE A 80 8.24 26.36 -1.97
CA ILE A 80 6.83 25.93 -1.93
C ILE A 80 5.90 27.12 -2.19
N GLY A 81 6.16 28.29 -1.58
CA GLY A 81 5.39 29.51 -1.83
C GLY A 81 5.50 30.03 -3.26
N ALA A 82 6.72 30.09 -3.80
CA ALA A 82 6.99 30.57 -5.17
C ALA A 82 6.42 29.64 -6.25
N HIS A 83 6.49 28.32 -6.04
CA HIS A 83 5.82 27.33 -6.89
C HIS A 83 4.30 27.57 -6.97
N ARG A 84 3.65 27.74 -5.82
CA ARG A 84 2.20 28.00 -5.74
C ARG A 84 1.81 29.33 -6.39
N GLN A 85 2.61 30.38 -6.22
CA GLN A 85 2.38 31.67 -6.90
C GLN A 85 2.48 31.54 -8.43
N ARG A 86 3.48 30.81 -8.94
CA ARG A 86 3.62 30.49 -10.38
C ARG A 86 2.40 29.70 -10.89
N ALA A 87 1.99 28.65 -10.17
CA ALA A 87 0.83 27.83 -10.53
C ALA A 87 -0.49 28.64 -10.55
N ALA A 88 -0.72 29.49 -9.54
CA ALA A 88 -1.90 30.35 -9.47
C ALA A 88 -1.96 31.39 -10.60
N GLN A 89 -0.80 31.90 -11.05
CA GLN A 89 -0.72 32.79 -12.20
C GLN A 89 -1.03 32.04 -13.51
N MET A 90 -0.46 30.86 -13.71
CA MET A 90 -0.69 30.04 -14.92
C MET A 90 -2.13 29.54 -15.04
N ALA A 91 -2.85 29.36 -13.93
CA ALA A 91 -4.27 28.99 -13.90
C ALA A 91 -5.24 30.05 -14.49
N THR A 92 -4.75 31.24 -14.88
CA THR A 92 -5.55 32.26 -15.57
C THR A 92 -5.68 32.05 -17.08
N VAL A 93 -4.96 31.07 -17.65
CA VAL A 93 -5.12 30.63 -19.05
C VAL A 93 -6.04 29.41 -19.09
N PRO A 94 -7.05 29.32 -19.98
CA PRO A 94 -7.91 28.14 -20.06
C PRO A 94 -7.15 26.92 -20.58
N ALA A 95 -6.64 26.10 -19.66
CA ALA A 95 -6.03 24.82 -20.02
C ALA A 95 -7.13 23.86 -20.51
N VAL A 96 -6.94 23.31 -21.71
CA VAL A 96 -7.69 22.12 -22.16
C VAL A 96 -7.41 21.02 -21.14
N SER A 97 -8.47 20.36 -20.66
CA SER A 97 -8.42 19.43 -19.53
C SER A 97 -7.66 18.14 -19.85
N ALA A 98 -6.34 18.20 -19.83
CA ALA A 98 -5.50 17.05 -19.55
C ALA A 98 -5.88 16.53 -18.15
N GLY A 99 -6.42 15.32 -18.07
CA GLY A 99 -6.87 14.74 -16.81
C GLY A 99 -5.71 14.65 -15.81
N THR A 100 -5.75 15.49 -14.77
CA THR A 100 -4.75 15.56 -13.71
C THR A 100 -4.83 14.33 -12.82
N VAL A 101 -4.18 13.25 -13.24
CA VAL A 101 -3.83 12.13 -12.36
C VAL A 101 -2.77 12.65 -11.40
N SER A 102 -3.22 13.16 -10.25
CA SER A 102 -2.39 13.83 -9.25
C SER A 102 -2.80 13.42 -7.83
N SER A 103 -2.21 12.34 -7.31
CA SER A 103 -1.97 12.20 -5.86
C SER A 103 -0.93 11.11 -5.51
N ASP A 104 0.09 10.93 -6.36
CA ASP A 104 1.00 9.79 -6.24
C ASP A 104 1.75 9.76 -4.90
N PHE A 105 2.15 10.90 -4.32
CA PHE A 105 2.94 10.92 -3.08
C PHE A 105 2.13 10.58 -1.82
N GLU A 106 0.90 11.09 -1.68
CA GLU A 106 0.05 10.76 -0.52
C GLU A 106 -0.46 9.32 -0.63
N GLU A 107 -0.79 8.85 -1.83
CA GLU A 107 -1.13 7.45 -2.07
C GLU A 107 0.09 6.54 -1.84
N LEU A 108 1.29 6.93 -2.31
CA LEU A 108 2.57 6.30 -1.94
C LEU A 108 2.81 6.30 -0.44
N ALA A 109 2.45 7.35 0.29
CA ALA A 109 2.64 7.44 1.73
C ALA A 109 1.69 6.48 2.46
N ILE A 110 0.39 6.52 2.15
CA ILE A 110 -0.63 5.60 2.67
C ILE A 110 -0.23 4.14 2.42
N LEU A 111 0.24 3.86 1.20
CA LEU A 111 0.49 2.51 0.68
C LEU A 111 1.88 1.96 1.07
N ARG A 112 2.92 2.79 1.18
CA ARG A 112 4.24 2.38 1.72
C ARG A 112 4.28 2.30 3.24
N LEU A 113 3.55 3.17 3.96
CA LEU A 113 3.55 3.17 5.44
C LEU A 113 2.58 2.15 6.06
N ARG A 114 1.77 1.45 5.24
CA ARG A 114 0.73 0.48 5.68
C ARG A 114 -0.12 1.07 6.82
N LEU A 115 -0.68 2.25 6.55
CA LEU A 115 -1.43 3.04 7.53
C LEU A 115 -2.71 2.29 7.98
N THR A 116 -3.00 2.31 9.28
CA THR A 116 -4.31 1.91 9.82
C THR A 116 -5.42 2.86 9.33
N GLY A 117 -6.69 2.47 9.46
CA GLY A 117 -7.82 3.28 8.97
C GLY A 117 -7.78 4.74 9.42
N GLU A 118 -7.50 4.99 10.70
CA GLU A 118 -7.37 6.35 11.25
C GLU A 118 -6.19 7.13 10.64
N ARG A 119 -5.07 6.47 10.37
CA ARG A 119 -3.89 7.10 9.74
C ARG A 119 -4.14 7.42 8.26
N ARG A 120 -4.92 6.58 7.56
CA ARG A 120 -5.43 6.87 6.21
C ARG A 120 -6.37 8.09 6.24
N GLN A 121 -7.32 8.12 7.19
CA GLN A 121 -8.25 9.23 7.38
C GLN A 121 -7.52 10.57 7.56
N VAL A 122 -6.40 10.61 8.32
CA VAL A 122 -5.55 11.80 8.46
C VAL A 122 -4.94 12.25 7.13
N ALA A 123 -4.49 11.31 6.29
CA ALA A 123 -3.92 11.61 4.96
C ALA A 123 -4.98 12.02 3.93
N GLU A 124 -6.21 11.51 4.03
CA GLU A 124 -7.32 12.02 3.21
C GLU A 124 -7.79 13.40 3.71
N ALA A 125 -7.72 13.66 5.02
CA ALA A 125 -8.03 14.96 5.61
C ALA A 125 -7.01 16.06 5.27
N SER A 126 -5.71 15.74 5.07
CA SER A 126 -4.70 16.73 4.66
C SER A 126 -4.94 17.32 3.28
N ARG A 127 -5.64 16.60 2.39
CA ARG A 127 -6.08 17.11 1.08
C ARG A 127 -7.09 18.25 1.18
N TRP A 128 -7.87 18.30 2.26
CA TRP A 128 -8.86 19.35 2.48
C TRP A 128 -8.29 20.62 3.13
N LEU A 129 -7.08 20.53 3.72
CA LEU A 129 -6.37 21.71 4.19
C LEU A 129 -6.06 22.64 3.02
N ASP A 130 -6.09 23.94 3.27
CA ASP A 130 -5.49 24.90 2.35
C ASP A 130 -3.96 24.76 2.35
N ASP A 131 -3.35 25.38 1.35
CA ASP A 131 -1.94 25.21 1.05
C ASP A 131 -1.02 25.71 2.19
N GLU A 132 -1.43 26.76 2.91
CA GLU A 132 -0.72 27.23 4.10
C GLU A 132 -0.77 26.21 5.23
N ASP A 133 -1.97 25.75 5.62
CA ASP A 133 -2.12 24.74 6.66
C ASP A 133 -1.42 23.43 6.29
N ARG A 134 -1.39 23.02 5.01
CA ARG A 134 -0.68 21.82 4.56
C ARG A 134 0.84 21.93 4.70
N ALA A 135 1.41 23.14 4.51
CA ALA A 135 2.83 23.37 4.73
C ALA A 135 3.19 23.41 6.22
N VAL A 136 2.31 23.98 7.06
CA VAL A 136 2.44 23.93 8.53
C VAL A 136 2.33 22.49 9.06
N LEU A 137 1.42 21.68 8.50
CA LEU A 137 1.29 20.25 8.78
C LEU A 137 2.57 19.48 8.43
N ALA A 138 3.20 19.78 7.29
CA ALA A 138 4.44 19.13 6.86
C ALA A 138 5.59 19.36 7.86
N LEU A 139 5.74 20.58 8.39
CA LEU A 139 6.73 20.91 9.42
C LEU A 139 6.37 20.30 10.78
N TRP A 140 5.11 20.40 11.20
CA TRP A 140 4.65 19.80 12.47
C TRP A 140 4.80 18.28 12.49
N TRP A 141 4.69 17.59 11.34
CA TRP A 141 4.97 16.16 11.24
C TRP A 141 6.42 15.82 11.61
N GLN A 142 7.38 16.65 11.18
CA GLN A 142 8.80 16.46 11.52
C GLN A 142 9.05 16.75 13.01
N GLU A 143 8.35 17.74 13.58
CA GLU A 143 8.38 18.02 15.02
C GLU A 143 7.81 16.84 15.84
N ALA A 144 6.66 16.30 15.43
CA ALA A 144 6.02 15.15 16.08
C ALA A 144 6.83 13.85 15.94
N ALA A 145 7.66 13.74 14.90
CA ALA A 145 8.62 12.65 14.72
C ALA A 145 9.89 12.81 15.59
N GLY A 146 10.11 13.99 16.19
CA GLY A 146 11.32 14.31 16.97
C GLY A 146 12.52 14.78 16.13
N GLU A 147 12.34 14.98 14.81
CA GLU A 147 13.39 15.41 13.88
C GLU A 147 13.63 16.93 13.91
N LEU A 148 12.63 17.71 14.36
CA LEU A 148 12.72 19.16 14.55
C LEU A 148 12.25 19.57 15.94
N SER A 149 12.88 20.62 16.47
CA SER A 149 12.38 21.38 17.61
C SER A 149 11.36 22.45 17.19
N ARG A 150 10.52 22.91 18.13
CA ARG A 150 9.61 24.05 17.92
C ARG A 150 10.35 25.33 17.49
N ALA A 151 11.61 25.50 17.90
CA ALA A 151 12.45 26.62 17.49
C ALA A 151 12.88 26.52 16.02
N GLU A 152 13.25 25.33 15.55
CA GLU A 152 13.56 25.10 14.13
C GLU A 152 12.32 25.25 13.24
N VAL A 153 11.14 24.81 13.70
CA VAL A 153 9.86 25.04 13.00
C VAL A 153 9.52 26.54 12.94
N ALA A 154 9.75 27.29 14.03
CA ALA A 154 9.54 28.74 14.03
C ALA A 154 10.47 29.48 13.08
N GLY A 155 11.75 29.07 13.01
CA GLY A 155 12.71 29.60 12.04
C GLY A 155 12.36 29.26 10.59
N ALA A 156 11.90 28.02 10.32
CA ALA A 156 11.42 27.61 9.00
C ALA A 156 10.16 28.36 8.53
N LEU A 157 9.32 28.81 9.48
CA LEU A 157 8.16 29.67 9.24
C LEU A 157 8.48 31.18 9.32
N GLU A 158 9.76 31.55 9.47
CA GLU A 158 10.26 32.92 9.64
C GLU A 158 9.48 33.74 10.68
N THR A 159 9.19 33.11 11.83
CA THR A 159 8.31 33.67 12.85
C THR A 159 8.77 33.35 14.28
N THR A 160 8.07 33.88 15.28
CA THR A 160 8.39 33.62 16.68
C THR A 160 7.90 32.25 17.14
N VAL A 161 8.57 31.65 18.12
CA VAL A 161 8.18 30.37 18.75
C VAL A 161 6.71 30.37 19.21
N ALA A 162 6.25 31.49 19.78
CA ALA A 162 4.87 31.68 20.21
C ALA A 162 3.88 31.70 19.03
N TYR A 163 4.20 32.43 17.96
CA TYR A 163 3.32 32.51 16.78
C TYR A 163 3.29 31.19 16.00
N ALA A 164 4.42 30.50 15.87
CA ALA A 164 4.49 29.16 15.30
C ALA A 164 3.60 28.17 16.08
N ALA A 165 3.58 28.25 17.42
CA ALA A 165 2.69 27.42 18.24
C ALA A 165 1.20 27.73 18.00
N VAL A 166 0.82 29.00 17.87
CA VAL A 166 -0.56 29.39 17.51
C VAL A 166 -0.93 28.90 16.10
N ARG A 167 -0.03 28.99 15.12
CA ARG A 167 -0.28 28.51 13.75
C ARG A 167 -0.45 26.99 13.70
N ILE A 168 0.39 26.24 14.41
CA ILE A 168 0.26 24.78 14.56
C ILE A 168 -1.05 24.40 15.25
N GLN A 169 -1.46 25.12 16.30
CA GLN A 169 -2.73 24.86 17.00
C GLN A 169 -3.95 25.12 16.09
N ARG A 170 -3.92 26.19 15.27
CA ARG A 170 -4.98 26.50 14.30
C ARG A 170 -5.06 25.43 13.20
N MET A 171 -3.92 25.05 12.63
CA MET A 171 -3.82 23.99 11.63
C MET A 171 -4.33 22.65 12.17
N ARG A 172 -3.96 22.25 13.40
CA ARG A 172 -4.46 21.03 14.06
C ARG A 172 -5.98 21.04 14.18
N GLY A 173 -6.56 22.13 14.71
CA GLY A 173 -8.02 22.29 14.79
C GLY A 173 -8.72 22.35 13.42
N GLN A 174 -8.01 22.73 12.35
CA GLN A 174 -8.53 22.64 10.98
C GLN A 174 -8.41 21.22 10.41
N LEU A 175 -7.36 20.47 10.75
CA LEU A 175 -7.19 19.07 10.39
C LEU A 175 -8.26 18.20 11.03
N ASP A 176 -8.55 18.39 12.32
CA ASP A 176 -9.62 17.65 13.02
C ASP A 176 -11.01 17.92 12.38
N ARG A 177 -11.30 19.16 11.98
CA ARG A 177 -12.50 19.48 11.18
C ARG A 177 -12.51 18.76 9.83
N CYS A 178 -11.36 18.67 9.16
CA CYS A 178 -11.24 17.93 7.90
C CYS A 178 -11.39 16.41 8.09
N ARG A 179 -10.96 15.83 9.22
CA ARG A 179 -11.17 14.42 9.55
C ARG A 179 -12.65 14.10 9.80
N ALA A 180 -13.33 14.94 10.59
CA ALA A 180 -14.78 14.84 10.80
C ALA A 180 -15.57 14.93 9.48
N LEU A 181 -15.13 15.81 8.57
CA LEU A 181 -15.65 15.91 7.20
C LEU A 181 -15.42 14.62 6.40
N VAL A 182 -14.21 14.05 6.42
CA VAL A 182 -13.90 12.79 5.73
C VAL A 182 -14.73 11.64 6.32
N ALA A 183 -14.83 11.51 7.65
CA ALA A 183 -15.67 10.51 8.31
C ALA A 183 -17.15 10.59 7.86
N ALA A 184 -17.69 11.80 7.76
CA ALA A 184 -19.05 12.01 7.28
C ALA A 184 -19.21 11.62 5.80
N LEU A 185 -18.22 11.88 4.95
CA LEU A 185 -18.22 11.46 3.54
C LEU A 185 -18.00 9.95 3.35
N GLU A 186 -17.18 9.29 4.17
CA GLU A 186 -16.91 7.85 4.05
C GLU A 186 -18.02 6.97 4.64
N SER A 187 -18.79 7.51 5.60
CA SER A 187 -19.83 6.78 6.32
C SER A 187 -20.89 6.13 5.42
N GLN A 188 -21.25 4.88 5.72
CA GLN A 188 -22.33 4.15 5.04
C GLN A 188 -23.37 3.64 6.06
N PRO A 189 -24.67 3.99 5.90
CA PRO A 189 -25.22 4.95 4.95
C PRO A 189 -24.82 6.41 5.28
N ARG A 190 -24.65 7.23 4.23
CA ARG A 190 -24.44 8.68 4.36
C ARG A 190 -25.68 9.36 4.97
N CYS A 191 -25.50 10.56 5.51
CA CYS A 191 -26.64 11.40 5.86
C CYS A 191 -27.34 11.86 4.57
N ILE A 192 -28.68 11.78 4.51
CA ILE A 192 -29.46 12.12 3.31
C ILE A 192 -29.27 13.60 2.92
N GLU A 193 -29.22 14.50 3.91
CA GLU A 193 -28.94 15.92 3.70
C GLU A 193 -27.51 16.17 3.18
N LEU A 194 -26.53 15.39 3.67
CA LEU A 194 -25.15 15.45 3.18
C LEU A 194 -25.05 14.96 1.73
N GLU A 195 -25.73 13.85 1.42
CA GLU A 195 -25.78 13.26 0.08
C GLU A 195 -26.41 14.25 -0.93
N GLY A 196 -27.51 14.90 -0.55
CA GLY A 196 -28.08 16.02 -1.33
C GLY A 196 -27.14 17.23 -1.44
N ALA A 197 -26.43 17.59 -0.37
CA ALA A 197 -25.47 18.70 -0.39
C ALA A 197 -24.28 18.47 -1.33
N VAL A 198 -23.80 17.22 -1.47
CA VAL A 198 -22.65 16.87 -2.33
C VAL A 198 -23.04 16.28 -3.70
N ALA A 199 -24.33 16.19 -4.03
CA ALA A 199 -24.80 15.60 -5.29
C ALA A 199 -24.24 16.28 -6.57
N VAL A 200 -23.84 17.55 -6.47
CA VAL A 200 -23.23 18.35 -7.57
C VAL A 200 -21.73 18.58 -7.38
N TRP A 201 -21.08 17.83 -6.48
CA TRP A 201 -19.64 17.91 -6.24
C TRP A 201 -18.88 17.04 -7.25
N ASP A 202 -17.77 17.57 -7.78
CA ASP A 202 -16.83 16.90 -8.69
C ASP A 202 -15.94 15.85 -7.99
N GLY A 203 -16.05 15.72 -6.67
CA GLY A 203 -15.23 14.82 -5.85
C GLY A 203 -13.85 15.37 -5.50
N GLN A 204 -13.52 16.61 -5.89
CA GLN A 204 -12.22 17.22 -5.60
C GLN A 204 -12.25 18.10 -4.34
N PRO A 205 -11.34 17.90 -3.37
CA PRO A 205 -11.22 18.76 -2.19
C PRO A 205 -10.98 20.22 -2.59
N SER A 206 -11.80 21.15 -2.08
CA SER A 206 -11.62 22.59 -2.31
C SER A 206 -12.04 23.43 -1.10
N PRO A 207 -11.54 24.66 -0.94
CA PRO A 207 -11.92 25.53 0.19
C PRO A 207 -13.43 25.85 0.24
N LEU A 208 -14.11 25.88 -0.90
CA LEU A 208 -15.56 26.09 -0.99
C LEU A 208 -16.32 24.86 -0.48
N TRP A 209 -15.96 23.67 -0.99
CA TRP A 209 -16.58 22.41 -0.60
C TRP A 209 -16.27 22.06 0.86
N ARG A 210 -15.04 22.32 1.33
CA ARG A 210 -14.67 22.23 2.75
C ARG A 210 -15.63 23.03 3.62
N LYS A 211 -15.80 24.33 3.36
CA LYS A 211 -16.69 25.21 4.16
C LYS A 211 -18.15 24.77 4.10
N ARG A 212 -18.63 24.27 2.96
CA ARG A 212 -20.00 23.80 2.78
C ARG A 212 -20.28 22.52 3.57
N ILE A 213 -19.38 21.54 3.48
CA ILE A 213 -19.54 20.25 4.15
C ILE A 213 -19.25 20.38 5.66
N ASP A 214 -18.21 21.11 6.07
CA ASP A 214 -17.91 21.40 7.48
C ASP A 214 -19.09 22.05 8.22
N ARG A 215 -19.80 22.97 7.55
CA ARG A 215 -21.04 23.55 8.09
C ARG A 215 -22.09 22.45 8.32
N HIS A 216 -22.39 21.63 7.32
CA HIS A 216 -23.35 20.54 7.46
C HIS A 216 -22.93 19.55 8.57
N VAL A 217 -21.65 19.19 8.68
CA VAL A 217 -21.15 18.26 9.70
C VAL A 217 -21.32 18.81 11.12
N ARG A 218 -21.18 20.12 11.30
CA ARG A 218 -21.42 20.78 12.60
C ARG A 218 -22.90 20.94 12.92
N ASP A 219 -23.73 21.28 11.94
CA ASP A 219 -25.15 21.58 12.14
C ASP A 219 -26.02 20.29 12.21
N CYS A 220 -25.60 19.21 11.55
CA CYS A 220 -26.32 17.94 11.51
C CYS A 220 -25.92 17.01 12.67
N ARG A 221 -26.86 16.72 13.57
CA ARG A 221 -26.65 15.81 14.73
C ARG A 221 -26.14 14.41 14.34
N ILE A 222 -26.52 13.89 13.18
CA ILE A 222 -26.07 12.57 12.70
C ILE A 222 -24.59 12.62 12.29
N CYS A 223 -24.17 13.67 11.59
CA CYS A 223 -22.79 13.84 11.14
C CYS A 223 -21.86 14.20 12.31
N ALA A 224 -22.28 15.09 13.21
CA ALA A 224 -21.53 15.44 14.42
C ALA A 224 -21.27 14.22 15.34
N GLY A 225 -22.21 13.28 15.40
CA GLY A 225 -22.03 12.03 16.16
C GLY A 225 -21.02 11.04 15.57
N ARG A 226 -20.64 11.19 14.29
CA ARG A 226 -19.73 10.27 13.58
C ARG A 226 -18.24 10.56 13.81
N SER A 227 -17.89 11.78 14.22
CA SER A 227 -16.50 12.20 14.47
C SER A 227 -16.05 12.09 15.94
N GLY A 228 -16.95 11.74 16.86
CA GLY A 228 -16.70 11.79 18.31
C GLY A 228 -15.77 10.72 18.90
N GLY A 229 -15.25 9.79 18.08
CA GLY A 229 -14.41 8.66 18.52
C GLY A 229 -12.96 8.70 18.02
N GLU A 230 -12.54 9.78 17.37
CA GLU A 230 -11.24 9.84 16.70
C GLU A 230 -10.05 9.89 17.67
N VAL A 231 -9.06 8.98 17.47
CA VAL A 231 -7.77 9.08 18.18
C VAL A 231 -7.09 10.41 17.83
N ALA A 232 -6.56 11.08 18.86
CA ALA A 232 -5.83 12.34 18.74
C ALA A 232 -4.67 12.21 17.73
N VAL A 233 -4.58 13.15 16.79
CA VAL A 233 -3.67 13.08 15.63
C VAL A 233 -2.23 12.85 16.08
N GLU A 234 -1.80 13.45 17.18
CA GLU A 234 -0.45 13.30 17.76
C GLU A 234 -0.08 11.82 17.94
N ARG A 235 -0.99 11.00 18.47
CA ARG A 235 -0.77 9.57 18.70
C ARG A 235 -0.73 8.78 17.40
N LEU A 236 -1.41 9.25 16.36
CA LEU A 236 -1.36 8.66 15.02
C LEU A 236 -0.03 8.96 14.32
N LEU A 237 0.62 10.10 14.60
CA LEU A 237 1.88 10.51 13.96
C LEU A 237 3.14 9.84 14.55
N VAL A 238 3.10 9.39 15.81
CA VAL A 238 4.26 8.73 16.45
C VAL A 238 4.67 7.47 15.66
N GLY A 239 5.94 7.39 15.29
CA GLY A 239 6.51 6.26 14.54
C GLY A 239 6.21 6.26 13.03
N CYS A 240 5.83 7.39 12.44
CA CYS A 240 5.75 7.55 10.99
C CYS A 240 7.14 7.84 10.40
N ALA A 241 7.73 6.85 9.72
CA ALA A 241 9.05 6.97 9.11
C ALA A 241 9.11 8.03 7.99
N LEU A 242 10.31 8.60 7.79
CA LEU A 242 10.62 9.41 6.63
C LEU A 242 10.46 8.59 5.35
N LEU A 243 9.87 9.18 4.32
CA LEU A 243 9.76 8.58 3.00
C LEU A 243 11.14 8.57 2.33
N PRO A 244 11.57 7.45 1.72
CA PRO A 244 12.87 7.37 1.07
C PRO A 244 12.89 8.23 -0.20
N VAL A 245 13.99 8.95 -0.38
CA VAL A 245 14.21 9.85 -1.52
C VAL A 245 14.48 9.04 -2.80
N PRO A 246 13.95 9.45 -3.97
CA PRO A 246 14.33 8.90 -5.26
C PRO A 246 15.85 8.93 -5.51
N ALA A 247 16.38 7.86 -6.09
CA ALA A 247 17.80 7.74 -6.39
C ALA A 247 18.27 8.77 -7.44
N ALA A 248 17.42 9.09 -8.43
CA ALA A 248 17.72 10.10 -9.45
C ALA A 248 17.91 11.49 -8.84
N LEU A 249 16.98 11.92 -7.98
CA LEU A 249 17.06 13.18 -7.22
C LEU A 249 18.29 13.20 -6.30
N THR A 250 18.63 12.07 -5.67
CA THR A 250 19.84 11.93 -4.86
C THR A 250 21.12 12.11 -5.70
N ALA A 251 21.16 11.54 -6.91
CA ALA A 251 22.29 11.68 -7.82
C ALA A 251 22.42 13.11 -8.38
N ALA A 252 21.31 13.73 -8.79
CA ALA A 252 21.29 15.12 -9.29
C ALA A 252 21.78 16.12 -8.24
N VAL A 253 21.37 15.94 -6.98
CA VAL A 253 21.81 16.79 -5.87
C VAL A 253 23.29 16.53 -5.50
N ALA A 254 23.76 15.28 -5.56
CA ALA A 254 25.16 14.95 -5.31
C ALA A 254 26.12 15.53 -6.38
N THR A 255 25.73 15.53 -7.66
CA THR A 255 26.55 16.16 -8.72
C THR A 255 26.62 17.68 -8.54
N ALA A 256 25.50 18.33 -8.18
CA ALA A 256 25.47 19.77 -7.91
C ALA A 256 26.25 20.17 -6.64
N ALA A 257 26.40 19.27 -5.67
CA ALA A 257 27.24 19.49 -4.49
C ALA A 257 28.74 19.55 -4.83
N GLY A 258 29.14 19.12 -6.04
CA GLY A 258 30.53 19.07 -6.48
C GLY A 258 31.26 17.78 -6.09
N GLY A 259 30.57 16.83 -5.46
CA GLY A 259 31.07 15.48 -5.27
C GLY A 259 31.39 14.82 -6.61
N SER A 260 32.41 13.96 -6.65
CA SER A 260 32.60 13.05 -7.77
C SER A 260 31.46 12.04 -7.75
N GLY A 261 30.37 12.36 -8.45
CA GLY A 261 29.30 11.40 -8.72
C GLY A 261 29.95 10.17 -9.33
N GLY A 262 29.95 9.06 -8.58
CA GLY A 262 30.55 7.80 -9.01
C GLY A 262 29.99 7.44 -10.37
N ALA A 263 30.86 7.39 -11.37
CA ALA A 263 30.54 7.81 -12.73
C ALA A 263 29.13 7.43 -13.20
N ALA A 264 28.23 8.42 -13.15
CA ALA A 264 27.11 8.43 -14.06
C ALA A 264 27.72 8.59 -15.46
N SER A 265 27.96 7.47 -16.14
CA SER A 265 28.36 7.48 -17.55
C SER A 265 27.47 8.45 -18.31
N GLN A 266 28.06 9.20 -19.24
CA GLN A 266 27.28 9.97 -20.19
C GLN A 266 26.48 9.01 -21.09
N ILE A 267 25.31 8.61 -20.61
CA ILE A 267 24.31 7.91 -21.38
C ILE A 267 23.62 8.97 -22.25
N THR A 268 24.21 9.25 -23.40
CA THR A 268 23.37 9.46 -24.58
C THR A 268 22.49 8.21 -24.76
N PRO A 269 21.21 8.35 -25.15
CA PRO A 269 20.16 7.40 -24.76
C PRO A 269 20.28 6.02 -25.43
N ALA A 270 21.04 5.14 -24.79
CA ALA A 270 21.13 3.71 -25.05
C ALA A 270 21.27 2.99 -23.71
N PHE A 271 20.22 2.31 -23.26
CA PHE A 271 20.19 1.63 -21.96
C PHE A 271 21.16 0.44 -21.92
N ALA A 272 22.32 0.65 -21.29
CA ALA A 272 23.24 -0.39 -20.83
C ALA A 272 23.57 -0.12 -19.35
N GLY A 273 23.55 -1.15 -18.50
CA GLY A 273 23.58 -1.00 -17.04
C GLY A 273 24.96 -1.10 -16.39
N ILE A 274 24.95 -1.26 -15.05
CA ILE A 274 26.09 -1.32 -14.10
C ILE A 274 26.59 0.12 -13.78
N ALA A 275 26.78 0.56 -12.53
CA ALA A 275 27.28 -0.15 -11.33
C ALA A 275 26.50 0.09 -10.02
N ALA A 276 26.85 -0.69 -8.99
CA ALA A 276 26.23 -0.67 -7.66
C ALA A 276 27.23 -0.34 -6.53
N THR A 277 26.82 0.51 -5.58
CA THR A 277 27.37 0.73 -4.22
C THR A 277 26.40 1.65 -3.46
N ALA A 278 26.12 1.56 -2.15
CA ALA A 278 26.37 0.53 -1.14
C ALA A 278 25.29 0.69 -0.03
N LEU A 279 24.93 -0.39 0.67
CA LEU A 279 23.93 -0.36 1.76
C LEU A 279 24.55 0.07 3.08
N VAL A 280 23.95 1.06 3.75
CA VAL A 280 24.15 1.31 5.19
C VAL A 280 22.82 1.03 5.90
N ALA A 281 22.77 -0.06 6.66
CA ALA A 281 21.64 -0.39 7.52
C ALA A 281 21.77 0.36 8.84
N VAL A 282 20.78 1.20 9.19
CA VAL A 282 20.68 1.80 10.53
C VAL A 282 19.89 0.87 11.43
N VAL A 283 20.59 0.22 12.36
CA VAL A 283 19.98 -0.53 13.46
C VAL A 283 19.62 0.47 14.57
N VAL A 284 18.33 0.64 14.85
CA VAL A 284 17.88 1.40 16.02
C VAL A 284 17.52 0.41 17.13
N GLY A 285 18.27 0.45 18.22
CA GLY A 285 18.10 -0.44 19.38
C GLY A 285 16.78 -0.20 20.12
N SER A 286 16.20 -1.29 20.63
CA SER A 286 14.95 -1.25 21.38
C SER A 286 15.21 -0.98 22.87
N TYR A 287 14.67 0.12 23.41
CA TYR A 287 14.50 0.25 24.86
C TYR A 287 13.09 -0.18 25.24
N ALA A 288 13.00 -1.24 26.05
CA ALA A 288 11.74 -1.71 26.62
C ALA A 288 11.37 -0.85 27.83
N TYR A 289 10.11 -0.40 27.90
CA TYR A 289 9.54 0.18 29.12
C TYR A 289 8.63 -0.84 29.79
N ILE A 290 8.89 -1.11 31.07
CA ILE A 290 8.17 -2.12 31.85
C ILE A 290 6.84 -1.55 32.36
N SER A 291 5.80 -2.36 32.32
CA SER A 291 4.45 -2.04 32.79
C SER A 291 4.31 -2.18 34.31
N LYS A 292 3.40 -1.40 34.92
CA LYS A 292 2.23 -1.90 35.67
C LYS A 292 1.23 -0.78 36.04
N PRO A 293 -0.02 -1.10 36.43
CA PRO A 293 -1.16 -0.19 36.34
C PRO A 293 -1.76 0.23 37.69
N GLU A 294 -2.75 1.14 37.65
CA GLU A 294 -3.81 1.22 38.66
C GLU A 294 -5.14 1.66 38.00
N ARG A 295 -6.28 1.16 38.50
CA ARG A 295 -7.66 1.56 38.11
C ARG A 295 -8.31 2.26 39.32
N PRO A 296 -9.33 3.10 39.15
CA PRO A 296 -10.66 2.62 39.53
C PRO A 296 -11.83 3.12 38.65
N GLU A 297 -12.90 2.33 38.58
CA GLU A 297 -14.28 2.80 38.26
C GLU A 297 -14.95 3.31 39.55
N PRO A 298 -16.04 4.10 39.48
CA PRO A 298 -17.41 3.53 39.44
C PRO A 298 -18.37 4.42 38.57
N THR A 299 -19.69 4.21 38.39
CA THR A 299 -20.70 3.27 38.93
C THR A 299 -21.82 3.06 37.88
N ALA A 300 -22.74 2.11 38.13
CA ALA A 300 -23.84 1.70 37.25
C ALA A 300 -25.13 2.59 37.26
N GLN A 301 -26.17 2.04 36.60
CA GLN A 301 -27.60 2.43 36.47
C GLN A 301 -27.97 3.13 35.14
N ILE A 302 -29.12 2.88 34.50
CA ILE A 302 -30.22 1.90 34.76
C ILE A 302 -30.88 1.43 33.43
N ALA A 303 -31.68 0.35 33.46
CA ALA A 303 -32.41 -0.18 32.29
C ALA A 303 -33.93 0.12 32.33
N VAL A 304 -34.56 0.34 31.16
CA VAL A 304 -36.02 0.22 30.94
C VAL A 304 -36.26 -0.37 29.55
N ALA A 305 -37.28 -1.21 29.40
CA ALA A 305 -37.59 -1.96 28.17
C ALA A 305 -38.97 -1.59 27.57
N ALA A 306 -39.09 -1.77 26.25
CA ALA A 306 -40.33 -2.04 25.49
C ALA A 306 -41.44 -0.93 25.47
N PRO A 307 -42.40 -0.92 24.52
CA PRO A 307 -42.78 -2.02 23.61
C PRO A 307 -42.92 -1.69 22.11
N SER A 308 -43.24 -2.76 21.38
CA SER A 308 -43.53 -2.93 19.95
C SER A 308 -44.80 -2.24 19.44
N VAL A 309 -44.79 -1.84 18.16
CA VAL A 309 -45.98 -1.89 17.27
C VAL A 309 -45.53 -2.26 15.83
N SER A 310 -46.23 -3.19 15.18
CA SER A 310 -46.13 -3.46 13.73
C SER A 310 -47.40 -2.96 13.03
N PRO A 311 -47.37 -2.75 11.71
CA PRO A 311 -48.35 -3.53 10.93
C PRO A 311 -47.83 -4.09 9.60
N THR A 312 -48.38 -5.26 9.26
CA THR A 312 -48.25 -5.99 7.99
C THR A 312 -49.25 -5.48 6.96
N VAL A 313 -48.84 -5.26 5.70
CA VAL A 313 -49.74 -5.34 4.53
C VAL A 313 -49.02 -5.91 3.29
N SER A 314 -49.70 -6.81 2.59
CA SER A 314 -49.37 -7.43 1.28
C SER A 314 -50.63 -8.22 0.83
N PRO A 315 -50.77 -8.70 -0.42
CA PRO A 315 -50.13 -8.31 -1.70
C PRO A 315 -51.14 -8.19 -2.90
N SER A 316 -50.67 -7.83 -4.10
CA SER A 316 -51.23 -8.20 -5.44
C SER A 316 -50.19 -7.82 -6.54
N VAL A 317 -49.84 -8.56 -7.62
CA VAL A 317 -50.47 -9.61 -8.47
C VAL A 317 -51.47 -8.98 -9.48
N ILE A 318 -51.40 -9.12 -10.83
CA ILE A 318 -50.48 -9.69 -11.87
C ILE A 318 -50.85 -8.99 -13.23
N PRO A 319 -50.14 -9.02 -14.41
CA PRO A 319 -49.24 -10.03 -15.01
C PRO A 319 -47.93 -9.45 -15.64
N SER A 320 -47.30 -10.20 -16.57
CA SER A 320 -46.18 -9.84 -17.47
C SER A 320 -46.63 -9.57 -18.92
N ILE A 321 -45.83 -8.84 -19.72
CA ILE A 321 -45.77 -9.04 -21.19
C ILE A 321 -44.30 -8.93 -21.66
N SER A 322 -43.83 -9.93 -22.41
CA SER A 322 -42.62 -9.89 -23.24
C SER A 322 -43.00 -10.07 -24.71
N PRO A 323 -42.22 -9.54 -25.66
CA PRO A 323 -42.09 -10.12 -26.99
C PRO A 323 -40.71 -10.73 -27.21
N SER A 324 -40.65 -11.74 -28.08
CA SER A 324 -39.48 -12.58 -28.32
C SER A 324 -38.83 -12.32 -29.68
N ALA A 325 -37.51 -12.50 -29.74
CA ALA A 325 -36.67 -12.91 -30.87
C ALA A 325 -36.93 -12.41 -32.31
N SER A 326 -35.85 -12.02 -32.97
CA SER A 326 -35.58 -12.48 -34.35
C SER A 326 -34.09 -12.65 -34.62
N LYS A 327 -33.79 -13.63 -35.49
CA LYS A 327 -32.43 -14.05 -35.90
C LYS A 327 -32.07 -13.36 -37.21
N THR A 328 -30.81 -12.96 -37.39
CA THR A 328 -30.21 -12.81 -38.72
C THR A 328 -28.78 -13.35 -38.74
N THR A 329 -28.41 -13.94 -39.88
CA THR A 329 -27.23 -14.76 -40.14
C THR A 329 -25.93 -13.97 -40.39
N ALA A 330 -24.79 -14.66 -40.21
CA ALA A 330 -23.46 -14.18 -40.58
C ALA A 330 -23.11 -14.51 -42.04
N PRO A 331 -22.08 -13.86 -42.60
CA PRO A 331 -21.16 -14.48 -43.56
C PRO A 331 -19.71 -14.56 -43.02
N ALA A 332 -18.82 -15.18 -43.80
CA ALA A 332 -17.70 -15.99 -43.28
C ALA A 332 -16.28 -15.39 -43.37
N LYS A 333 -15.41 -15.89 -42.46
CA LYS A 333 -13.96 -16.15 -42.58
C LYS A 333 -13.00 -15.00 -42.99
N SER A 334 -12.07 -14.71 -42.08
CA SER A 334 -10.66 -14.40 -42.44
C SER A 334 -9.71 -15.16 -41.50
N ALA A 335 -8.41 -15.15 -41.83
CA ALA A 335 -7.44 -16.17 -41.43
C ALA A 335 -7.11 -16.28 -39.93
N ASN A 336 -6.70 -17.49 -39.54
CA ASN A 336 -6.31 -17.88 -38.18
C ASN A 336 -4.90 -17.33 -37.83
N PRO A 337 -4.72 -16.56 -36.74
CA PRO A 337 -3.39 -16.24 -36.23
C PRO A 337 -2.74 -17.48 -35.60
N ALA A 338 -1.41 -17.55 -35.63
CA ALA A 338 -0.62 -18.58 -34.97
C ALA A 338 -1.00 -18.73 -33.47
N PRO A 339 -0.84 -19.93 -32.87
CA PRO A 339 -1.26 -20.17 -31.50
C PRO A 339 -0.55 -19.20 -30.54
N ARG A 340 -1.34 -18.30 -29.94
CA ARG A 340 -0.86 -17.50 -28.80
C ARG A 340 -0.33 -18.48 -27.75
N LYS A 341 0.95 -18.36 -27.38
CA LYS A 341 1.49 -18.96 -26.14
C LYS A 341 0.47 -18.68 -25.03
N ALA A 342 -0.11 -19.73 -24.45
CA ALA A 342 -1.06 -19.56 -23.35
C ALA A 342 -0.34 -18.83 -22.22
N LEU A 343 -0.86 -17.67 -21.82
CA LEU A 343 -0.35 -17.00 -20.62
C LEU A 343 -0.57 -17.94 -19.43
N ALA A 344 0.42 -18.01 -18.53
CA ALA A 344 0.26 -18.70 -17.26
C ALA A 344 -1.04 -18.29 -16.56
N SER A 345 -1.72 -19.25 -15.94
CA SER A 345 -3.00 -19.01 -15.29
C SER A 345 -2.83 -17.99 -14.16
N ARG A 346 -3.54 -16.86 -14.23
CA ARG A 346 -3.57 -15.85 -13.16
C ARG A 346 -4.34 -16.31 -11.91
N TRP A 347 -4.99 -17.46 -11.99
CA TRP A 347 -5.86 -18.01 -10.95
C TRP A 347 -5.46 -19.46 -10.66
N ALA A 348 -5.72 -19.93 -9.44
CA ALA A 348 -5.57 -21.34 -9.12
C ALA A 348 -6.57 -22.16 -9.94
N SER A 349 -6.08 -22.96 -10.89
CA SER A 349 -6.90 -23.87 -11.70
C SER A 349 -6.73 -25.33 -11.27
N TRP A 350 -6.41 -25.54 -9.98
CA TRP A 350 -5.97 -26.80 -9.38
C TRP A 350 -6.41 -26.88 -7.91
N PRO A 351 -6.53 -28.10 -7.34
CA PRO A 351 -6.80 -28.27 -5.91
C PRO A 351 -5.69 -27.68 -5.05
N VAL A 352 -6.08 -26.99 -3.97
CA VAL A 352 -5.14 -26.19 -3.17
C VAL A 352 -4.63 -26.99 -1.96
N PRO A 353 -3.33 -26.93 -1.62
CA PRO A 353 -2.83 -27.49 -0.37
C PRO A 353 -3.45 -26.79 0.84
N GLY A 354 -3.95 -27.57 1.80
CA GLY A 354 -4.64 -27.08 3.00
C GLY A 354 -4.69 -28.15 4.10
N PRO A 355 -5.48 -27.94 5.18
CA PRO A 355 -5.55 -28.85 6.32
C PRO A 355 -5.92 -30.30 5.94
N GLU A 356 -6.88 -30.44 5.02
CA GLU A 356 -7.40 -31.75 4.57
C GLU A 356 -6.58 -32.32 3.39
N ARG A 357 -5.84 -31.47 2.68
CA ARG A 357 -5.00 -31.84 1.53
C ARG A 357 -3.57 -31.33 1.72
N LYS A 358 -2.77 -32.07 2.50
CA LYS A 358 -1.38 -31.71 2.81
C LYS A 358 -0.53 -31.55 1.54
N ALA A 359 0.36 -30.56 1.52
CA ALA A 359 1.31 -30.35 0.43
C ALA A 359 2.20 -31.59 0.24
N SER A 360 2.40 -32.01 -1.01
CA SER A 360 3.14 -33.22 -1.36
C SER A 360 3.99 -32.97 -2.60
N TYR A 361 5.28 -33.29 -2.53
CA TYR A 361 6.24 -33.01 -3.59
C TYR A 361 7.02 -34.27 -3.97
N LYS A 362 7.20 -34.50 -5.27
CA LYS A 362 8.01 -35.59 -5.84
C LYS A 362 9.22 -35.01 -6.58
N ASN A 363 10.43 -35.35 -6.13
CA ASN A 363 11.64 -35.14 -6.93
C ASN A 363 11.57 -36.02 -8.19
N LEU A 364 11.75 -35.44 -9.37
CA LEU A 364 11.75 -36.21 -10.63
C LEU A 364 13.16 -36.69 -11.05
N GLY A 365 14.21 -36.28 -10.33
CA GLY A 365 15.58 -36.77 -10.53
C GLY A 365 16.37 -36.08 -11.66
N ASN A 366 15.69 -35.27 -12.48
CA ASN A 366 16.27 -34.46 -13.55
C ASN A 366 16.57 -33.00 -13.14
N GLY A 367 16.35 -32.64 -11.88
CA GLY A 367 16.44 -31.24 -11.42
C GLY A 367 15.09 -30.51 -11.35
N THR A 368 13.97 -31.21 -11.57
CA THR A 368 12.62 -30.67 -11.34
C THR A 368 11.90 -31.37 -10.17
N VAL A 369 10.88 -30.70 -9.65
CA VAL A 369 10.01 -31.16 -8.57
C VAL A 369 8.56 -31.02 -9.01
N ARG A 370 7.80 -32.11 -8.96
CA ARG A 370 6.35 -32.06 -9.17
C ARG A 370 5.64 -31.87 -7.84
N ASP A 371 4.74 -30.91 -7.79
CA ASP A 371 3.74 -30.80 -6.74
C ASP A 371 2.58 -31.77 -7.09
N ASN A 372 2.37 -32.76 -6.23
CA ASN A 372 1.35 -33.80 -6.44
C ASN A 372 -0.07 -33.30 -6.15
N VAL A 373 -0.23 -32.12 -5.55
CA VAL A 373 -1.53 -31.52 -5.23
C VAL A 373 -1.95 -30.56 -6.34
N THR A 374 -1.06 -29.66 -6.76
CA THR A 374 -1.35 -28.64 -7.77
C THR A 374 -1.08 -29.12 -9.20
N GLY A 375 -0.31 -30.19 -9.37
CA GLY A 375 0.17 -30.67 -10.67
C GLY A 375 1.29 -29.83 -11.29
N LEU A 376 1.63 -28.68 -10.68
CA LEU A 376 2.68 -27.79 -11.14
C LEU A 376 4.06 -28.47 -11.05
N GLU A 377 4.90 -28.24 -12.05
CA GLU A 377 6.28 -28.71 -12.04
C GLU A 377 7.24 -27.52 -11.93
N TRP A 378 8.14 -27.62 -10.97
CA TRP A 378 9.00 -26.55 -10.50
C TRP A 378 10.47 -26.88 -10.74
N GLN A 379 11.27 -25.86 -11.01
CA GLN A 379 12.72 -25.94 -10.90
C GLN A 379 13.07 -26.35 -9.45
N ARG A 380 13.92 -27.36 -9.25
CA ARG A 380 14.29 -27.86 -7.89
C ARG A 380 15.20 -26.88 -7.16
N GLU A 381 16.27 -26.46 -7.84
CA GLU A 381 17.18 -25.42 -7.37
C GLU A 381 16.72 -24.04 -7.87
N THR A 382 17.13 -22.97 -7.19
CA THR A 382 16.85 -21.60 -7.62
C THR A 382 17.87 -21.13 -8.66
N ALA A 383 17.55 -20.10 -9.43
CA ALA A 383 18.57 -19.40 -10.21
C ALA A 383 19.69 -18.88 -9.28
N SER A 384 20.95 -18.94 -9.74
CA SER A 384 22.14 -18.63 -8.92
C SER A 384 22.47 -17.14 -8.79
N LYS A 385 21.65 -16.28 -9.38
CA LYS A 385 21.79 -14.82 -9.41
C LYS A 385 20.42 -14.17 -9.22
N THR A 386 20.41 -12.88 -8.91
CA THR A 386 19.19 -12.06 -8.96
C THR A 386 19.02 -11.43 -10.34
N TYR A 387 17.77 -11.17 -10.73
CA TYR A 387 17.38 -10.70 -12.06
C TYR A 387 16.41 -9.52 -11.95
N THR A 388 16.45 -8.57 -12.89
CA THR A 388 15.34 -7.61 -13.05
C THR A 388 14.08 -8.32 -13.54
N PHE A 389 12.90 -7.71 -13.43
CA PHE A 389 11.63 -8.36 -13.79
C PHE A 389 11.60 -8.87 -15.25
N THR A 390 12.11 -8.07 -16.19
CA THR A 390 12.22 -8.45 -17.61
C THR A 390 13.23 -9.59 -17.81
N GLN A 391 14.38 -9.53 -17.13
CA GLN A 391 15.39 -10.59 -17.19
C GLN A 391 14.89 -11.90 -16.55
N ALA A 392 14.08 -11.82 -15.48
CA ALA A 392 13.50 -12.97 -14.79
C ALA A 392 12.52 -13.74 -15.68
N LYS A 393 11.70 -13.01 -16.46
CA LYS A 393 10.84 -13.62 -17.49
C LYS A 393 11.67 -14.30 -18.58
N ALA A 394 12.65 -13.59 -19.14
CA ALA A 394 13.53 -14.12 -20.17
C ALA A 394 14.33 -15.36 -19.70
N TYR A 395 14.78 -15.37 -18.43
CA TYR A 395 15.45 -16.52 -17.82
C TYR A 395 14.56 -17.76 -17.80
N CYS A 396 13.31 -17.64 -17.33
CA CYS A 396 12.41 -18.78 -17.31
C CYS A 396 11.96 -19.21 -18.72
N GLU A 397 11.64 -18.28 -19.61
CA GLU A 397 11.26 -18.62 -20.99
C GLU A 397 12.42 -19.24 -21.79
N GLY A 398 13.67 -18.91 -21.46
CA GLY A 398 14.88 -19.49 -22.04
C GLY A 398 15.35 -20.80 -21.39
N LEU A 399 14.66 -21.28 -20.35
CA LEU A 399 15.05 -22.50 -19.64
C LEU A 399 14.67 -23.73 -20.48
N GLY A 400 15.52 -24.13 -21.41
CA GLY A 400 15.27 -25.26 -22.33
C GLY A 400 15.30 -26.65 -21.69
N ALA A 401 15.63 -26.76 -20.40
CA ALA A 401 15.77 -28.02 -19.69
C ALA A 401 14.46 -28.84 -19.67
N ASP A 402 14.59 -30.16 -19.75
CA ASP A 402 13.53 -31.15 -19.55
C ASP A 402 12.26 -30.97 -20.39
N GLY A 403 12.39 -30.47 -21.63
CA GLY A 403 11.29 -30.33 -22.58
C GLY A 403 10.57 -28.98 -22.57
N GLY A 404 11.10 -27.98 -21.86
CA GLY A 404 10.62 -26.60 -21.96
C GLY A 404 9.25 -26.33 -21.32
N GLY A 405 8.57 -25.29 -21.78
CA GLY A 405 7.28 -24.84 -21.25
C GLY A 405 7.36 -24.01 -19.95
N TRP A 406 8.56 -23.60 -19.57
CA TRP A 406 8.83 -22.84 -18.35
C TRP A 406 8.42 -21.37 -18.44
N HIS A 407 7.92 -20.83 -17.34
CA HIS A 407 7.58 -19.43 -17.16
C HIS A 407 7.91 -18.95 -15.74
N LEU A 408 7.96 -17.62 -15.58
CA LEU A 408 8.07 -16.98 -14.27
C LEU A 408 6.71 -17.10 -13.57
N PRO A 409 6.62 -17.73 -12.37
CA PRO A 409 5.35 -18.11 -11.76
C PRO A 409 4.45 -16.91 -11.49
N THR A 410 3.13 -17.04 -11.66
CA THR A 410 2.19 -16.02 -11.17
C THR A 410 2.20 -15.95 -9.64
N ARG A 411 1.62 -14.89 -9.06
CA ARG A 411 1.51 -14.76 -7.59
C ARG A 411 0.88 -16.00 -6.95
N ILE A 412 -0.20 -16.53 -7.54
CA ILE A 412 -0.88 -17.70 -6.99
C ILE A 412 -0.12 -19.01 -7.21
N GLU A 413 0.63 -19.16 -8.32
CA GLU A 413 1.56 -20.27 -8.49
C GLU A 413 2.66 -20.22 -7.42
N LEU A 414 3.34 -19.09 -7.23
CA LEU A 414 4.44 -19.01 -6.25
C LEU A 414 3.96 -19.11 -4.79
N THR A 415 2.77 -18.60 -4.47
CA THR A 415 2.14 -18.80 -3.15
C THR A 415 1.82 -20.27 -2.88
N SER A 416 1.58 -21.11 -3.90
CA SER A 416 1.19 -22.51 -3.68
C SER A 416 2.26 -23.35 -2.99
N ILE A 417 3.54 -22.95 -3.07
CA ILE A 417 4.68 -23.64 -2.44
C ILE A 417 5.15 -22.99 -1.13
N VAL A 418 4.57 -21.86 -0.71
CA VAL A 418 4.93 -21.15 0.53
C VAL A 418 4.44 -21.90 1.76
N ASP A 419 5.35 -22.30 2.63
CA ASP A 419 5.06 -22.99 3.88
C ASP A 419 5.04 -22.01 5.06
N HIS A 420 3.86 -21.45 5.36
CA HIS A 420 3.66 -20.49 6.46
C HIS A 420 3.87 -21.09 7.86
N SER A 421 4.05 -22.41 7.99
CA SER A 421 4.36 -23.06 9.27
C SER A 421 5.82 -22.91 9.73
N ARG A 422 6.66 -22.27 8.90
CA ARG A 422 8.11 -22.11 9.11
C ARG A 422 8.64 -20.85 8.45
N SER A 423 9.76 -20.36 8.96
CA SER A 423 10.53 -19.25 8.42
C SER A 423 11.97 -19.67 8.10
N GLY A 424 12.70 -18.82 7.38
CA GLY A 424 14.15 -18.97 7.16
C GLY A 424 14.67 -20.28 6.55
N PRO A 425 14.09 -20.83 5.45
CA PRO A 425 13.05 -20.27 4.60
C PRO A 425 11.65 -20.89 4.79
N ALA A 426 10.63 -20.13 4.39
CA ALA A 426 9.20 -20.49 4.37
C ALA A 426 8.80 -21.41 3.20
N ILE A 427 9.47 -22.56 3.08
CA ILE A 427 9.26 -23.56 2.02
C ILE A 427 9.69 -24.95 2.49
N ASN A 428 9.17 -26.01 1.87
CA ASN A 428 9.67 -27.37 2.10
C ASN A 428 11.10 -27.52 1.58
N THR A 429 12.09 -27.41 2.48
CA THR A 429 13.53 -27.47 2.16
C THR A 429 14.03 -28.82 1.66
N THR A 430 13.28 -29.92 1.83
CA THR A 430 13.62 -31.25 1.28
C THR A 430 13.22 -31.36 -0.19
N ALA A 431 12.07 -30.76 -0.54
CA ALA A 431 11.63 -30.60 -1.92
C ALA A 431 12.47 -29.55 -2.65
N PHE A 432 12.71 -28.40 -2.03
CA PHE A 432 13.36 -27.22 -2.62
C PHE A 432 14.66 -26.86 -1.87
N PRO A 433 15.73 -27.67 -2.00
CA PRO A 433 17.00 -27.44 -1.32
C PRO A 433 17.63 -26.10 -1.76
N GLY A 434 18.44 -25.52 -0.88
CA GLY A 434 19.19 -24.29 -1.18
C GLY A 434 18.36 -23.04 -1.41
N THR A 435 17.05 -23.03 -1.14
CA THR A 435 16.21 -21.84 -1.33
C THR A 435 16.63 -20.70 -0.39
N PRO A 436 17.12 -19.54 -0.89
CA PRO A 436 17.45 -18.40 -0.04
C PRO A 436 16.19 -17.80 0.60
N ALA A 437 16.33 -17.37 1.86
CA ALA A 437 15.31 -16.66 2.62
C ALA A 437 15.20 -15.19 2.16
N GLN A 438 14.80 -14.99 0.91
CA GLN A 438 14.78 -13.69 0.21
C GLN A 438 13.48 -13.51 -0.61
N PHE A 439 13.31 -12.33 -1.20
CA PHE A 439 12.23 -12.06 -2.14
C PHE A 439 12.47 -12.71 -3.50
N PHE A 440 11.44 -13.37 -4.01
CA PHE A 440 11.38 -14.00 -5.33
C PHE A 440 10.38 -13.29 -6.23
N TRP A 441 10.72 -13.15 -7.50
CA TRP A 441 9.83 -12.61 -8.52
C TRP A 441 8.64 -13.53 -8.82
N THR A 442 7.46 -12.90 -8.97
CA THR A 442 6.34 -13.48 -9.73
C THR A 442 6.25 -12.80 -11.10
N SER A 443 5.47 -13.33 -12.04
CA SER A 443 5.13 -12.66 -13.31
C SER A 443 3.93 -11.72 -13.21
N THR A 444 3.21 -11.71 -12.08
CA THR A 444 2.02 -10.88 -11.87
C THR A 444 2.42 -9.40 -11.69
N PRO A 445 2.07 -8.49 -12.61
CA PRO A 445 2.25 -7.06 -12.39
C PRO A 445 1.26 -6.57 -11.31
N TRP A 446 1.63 -5.52 -10.57
CA TRP A 446 0.66 -4.89 -9.65
C TRP A 446 -0.27 -3.97 -10.45
N ALA A 447 -1.59 -4.08 -10.24
CA ALA A 447 -2.59 -3.51 -11.13
C ALA A 447 -2.72 -1.98 -11.10
N VAL A 448 -2.16 -1.31 -10.07
CA VAL A 448 -2.37 0.13 -9.82
C VAL A 448 -1.35 1.00 -10.56
N THR A 449 -0.05 0.82 -10.29
CA THR A 449 1.01 1.69 -10.84
C THR A 449 1.35 1.35 -12.28
N LYS A 450 1.14 2.31 -13.17
CA LYS A 450 1.63 2.27 -14.56
C LYS A 450 3.06 2.77 -14.70
N THR A 451 3.50 3.67 -13.83
CA THR A 451 4.86 4.24 -13.83
C THR A 451 5.25 4.67 -12.42
N PRO A 452 6.43 4.28 -11.89
CA PRO A 452 7.22 3.13 -12.33
C PRO A 452 6.40 1.83 -12.20
N LEU A 453 6.57 0.92 -13.15
CA LEU A 453 5.89 -0.37 -13.12
C LEU A 453 6.33 -1.20 -11.91
N ARG A 454 5.36 -1.85 -11.25
CA ARG A 454 5.60 -2.79 -10.14
C ARG A 454 5.12 -4.19 -10.46
N ALA A 455 5.62 -5.15 -9.70
CA ALA A 455 5.16 -6.54 -9.75
C ALA A 455 5.18 -7.18 -8.37
N TRP A 456 4.44 -8.28 -8.23
CA TRP A 456 4.36 -9.03 -6.99
C TRP A 456 5.65 -9.84 -6.76
N ILE A 457 6.08 -9.85 -5.51
CA ILE A 457 7.20 -10.65 -4.98
C ILE A 457 6.72 -11.48 -3.78
N ILE A 458 7.30 -12.66 -3.60
CA ILE A 458 7.06 -13.52 -2.43
C ILE A 458 8.34 -13.56 -1.59
N ASN A 459 8.26 -13.22 -0.31
CA ASN A 459 9.37 -13.32 0.63
C ASN A 459 9.48 -14.73 1.20
N PHE A 460 10.47 -15.52 0.79
CA PHE A 460 10.73 -16.82 1.39
C PHE A 460 11.43 -16.73 2.76
N TYR A 461 11.66 -15.54 3.33
CA TYR A 461 11.99 -15.45 4.76
C TYR A 461 10.81 -15.89 5.65
N GLU A 462 9.60 -15.41 5.39
CA GLU A 462 8.42 -15.61 6.26
C GLU A 462 7.13 -16.01 5.53
N GLY A 463 7.12 -15.96 4.19
CA GLY A 463 5.95 -16.27 3.35
C GLY A 463 5.12 -15.07 2.89
N LEU A 464 5.64 -13.85 3.07
CA LEU A 464 4.97 -12.58 2.71
C LEU A 464 4.78 -12.41 1.21
N ALA A 465 3.53 -12.34 0.72
CA ALA A 465 3.22 -11.81 -0.61
C ALA A 465 3.17 -10.27 -0.57
N SER A 466 3.98 -9.60 -1.39
CA SER A 466 4.17 -8.14 -1.41
C SER A 466 4.13 -7.54 -2.81
N ASN A 467 3.47 -6.40 -2.96
CA ASN A 467 3.39 -5.56 -4.16
C ASN A 467 4.43 -4.42 -4.19
N GLY A 468 5.39 -4.42 -3.26
CA GLY A 468 6.34 -3.33 -3.07
C GLY A 468 7.50 -3.24 -4.09
N ALA A 469 7.67 -4.22 -4.99
CA ALA A 469 8.81 -4.28 -5.90
C ALA A 469 8.60 -3.46 -7.18
N PHE A 470 9.53 -2.55 -7.47
CA PHE A 470 9.71 -1.93 -8.79
C PHE A 470 10.36 -2.91 -9.75
N GLN A 471 9.94 -2.91 -11.02
CA GLN A 471 10.36 -3.92 -12.02
C GLN A 471 11.84 -3.82 -12.45
N ASP A 472 12.51 -2.71 -12.13
CA ASP A 472 13.96 -2.49 -12.26
C ASP A 472 14.77 -3.10 -11.10
N GLY A 473 14.13 -3.42 -9.97
CA GLY A 473 14.74 -4.10 -8.83
C GLY A 473 15.21 -5.52 -9.18
N SER A 474 16.25 -6.01 -8.49
CA SER A 474 16.84 -7.33 -8.75
C SER A 474 16.49 -8.32 -7.65
N PHE A 475 15.80 -9.42 -8.00
CA PHE A 475 15.28 -10.40 -7.05
C PHE A 475 15.52 -11.85 -7.52
N GLN A 476 15.30 -12.81 -6.63
CA GLN A 476 15.49 -14.24 -6.89
C GLN A 476 14.45 -14.79 -7.87
N VAL A 477 14.78 -15.88 -8.57
CA VAL A 477 13.93 -16.48 -9.59
C VAL A 477 13.89 -17.99 -9.44
N ARG A 478 12.67 -18.55 -9.40
CA ARG A 478 12.38 -19.98 -9.54
C ARG A 478 11.32 -20.14 -10.62
N CYS A 479 11.60 -20.96 -11.62
CA CYS A 479 10.67 -21.18 -12.72
C CYS A 479 9.67 -22.30 -12.42
N VAL A 480 8.49 -22.20 -13.04
CA VAL A 480 7.43 -23.22 -13.00
C VAL A 480 6.96 -23.52 -14.43
N ARG A 481 6.33 -24.68 -14.62
CA ARG A 481 5.52 -24.97 -15.80
C ARG A 481 4.20 -25.62 -15.38
N SER A 482 3.13 -25.25 -16.10
CA SER A 482 1.74 -25.55 -15.73
C SER A 482 1.09 -26.42 -16.80
N VAL A 483 0.37 -27.46 -16.39
CA VAL A 483 -0.01 -28.57 -17.30
C VAL A 483 -1.24 -28.27 -18.17
N SER A 484 -2.17 -27.43 -17.69
CA SER A 484 -3.28 -26.79 -18.45
C SER A 484 -4.13 -25.90 -17.54
N GLY A 485 -4.87 -24.94 -18.10
CA GLY A 485 -5.86 -24.14 -17.35
C GLY A 485 -6.50 -23.01 -18.18
N THR A 486 -7.76 -22.68 -17.92
CA THR A 486 -8.50 -21.62 -18.64
C THR A 486 -8.26 -20.20 -18.10
N GLY A 487 -7.62 -20.08 -16.94
CA GLY A 487 -7.18 -18.78 -16.41
C GLY A 487 -8.25 -17.96 -15.66
N LYS A 488 -9.43 -18.50 -15.35
CA LYS A 488 -10.44 -17.87 -14.47
C LYS A 488 -11.28 -18.92 -13.71
N PRO A 489 -11.64 -18.68 -12.44
CA PRO A 489 -12.51 -19.57 -11.66
C PRO A 489 -13.95 -19.54 -12.19
N ALA A 490 -14.57 -20.72 -12.24
CA ALA A 490 -15.94 -20.90 -12.70
C ALA A 490 -16.93 -20.90 -11.51
N TYR A 491 -16.91 -19.81 -10.72
CA TYR A 491 -17.68 -19.70 -9.47
C TYR A 491 -19.18 -20.03 -9.65
N GLN A 492 -19.63 -21.04 -8.92
CA GLN A 492 -21.03 -21.44 -8.83
C GLN A 492 -21.62 -20.86 -7.54
N ILE A 493 -22.73 -20.12 -7.63
CA ILE A 493 -23.33 -19.40 -6.49
C ILE A 493 -24.68 -20.02 -6.18
N SER A 494 -24.83 -20.57 -4.97
CA SER A 494 -26.10 -21.14 -4.49
C SER A 494 -26.16 -21.10 -2.96
N GLY A 495 -27.36 -20.97 -2.37
CA GLY A 495 -27.56 -21.12 -0.92
C GLY A 495 -26.69 -20.23 0.00
N GLY A 496 -26.28 -19.04 -0.46
CA GLY A 496 -25.35 -18.18 0.30
C GLY A 496 -23.90 -18.68 0.34
N GLN A 497 -23.55 -19.62 -0.54
CA GLN A 497 -22.22 -20.19 -0.73
C GLN A 497 -21.69 -19.89 -2.14
N VAL A 498 -20.38 -19.97 -2.29
CA VAL A 498 -19.66 -19.86 -3.57
C VAL A 498 -18.75 -21.07 -3.71
N THR A 499 -19.05 -21.97 -4.63
CA THR A 499 -18.22 -23.12 -4.96
C THR A 499 -17.28 -22.76 -6.11
N ASP A 500 -15.98 -23.00 -5.93
CA ASP A 500 -15.01 -22.97 -7.02
C ASP A 500 -14.64 -24.39 -7.45
N PRO A 501 -15.13 -24.88 -8.60
CA PRO A 501 -14.89 -26.25 -9.05
C PRO A 501 -13.44 -26.50 -9.47
N GLN A 502 -12.60 -25.46 -9.64
CA GLN A 502 -11.19 -25.64 -10.00
C GLN A 502 -10.31 -25.93 -8.77
N THR A 503 -10.57 -25.24 -7.66
CA THR A 503 -9.85 -25.45 -6.39
C THR A 503 -10.50 -26.49 -5.48
N GLY A 504 -11.78 -26.82 -5.71
CA GLY A 504 -12.59 -27.66 -4.83
C GLY A 504 -13.04 -26.94 -3.55
N LEU A 505 -12.86 -25.62 -3.46
CA LEU A 505 -13.19 -24.85 -2.26
C LEU A 505 -14.63 -24.35 -2.30
N ILE A 506 -15.34 -24.52 -1.18
CA ILE A 506 -16.67 -23.96 -0.96
C ILE A 506 -16.56 -22.85 0.09
N TRP A 507 -16.93 -21.63 -0.30
CA TRP A 507 -16.79 -20.43 0.50
C TRP A 507 -18.15 -19.95 1.02
N ARG A 508 -18.19 -19.39 2.23
CA ARG A 508 -19.33 -18.53 2.59
C ARG A 508 -19.31 -17.26 1.75
N ARG A 509 -20.44 -16.96 1.13
CA ARG A 509 -20.63 -15.73 0.35
C ARG A 509 -20.65 -14.50 1.25
N ALA A 510 -21.08 -14.65 2.49
CA ALA A 510 -21.13 -13.58 3.48
C ALA A 510 -19.79 -13.35 4.21
N THR A 511 -19.44 -12.09 4.42
CA THR A 511 -18.39 -11.59 5.33
C THR A 511 -18.91 -11.56 6.77
N SER A 512 -18.06 -11.85 7.75
CA SER A 512 -18.38 -11.70 9.17
C SER A 512 -18.46 -10.23 9.62
N LYS A 513 -18.81 -9.97 10.88
CA LYS A 513 -18.42 -8.70 11.53
C LYS A 513 -16.91 -8.68 11.78
N GLU A 514 -16.36 -7.52 12.09
CA GLU A 514 -14.97 -7.43 12.53
C GLU A 514 -14.76 -8.10 13.90
N MET A 515 -13.63 -8.77 14.08
CA MET A 515 -13.33 -9.63 15.22
C MET A 515 -11.82 -9.93 15.33
N SER A 516 -11.38 -10.43 16.49
CA SER A 516 -10.01 -10.94 16.67
C SER A 516 -9.81 -12.27 15.94
N ALA A 517 -8.55 -12.63 15.66
CA ALA A 517 -8.25 -13.87 14.93
C ALA A 517 -8.72 -15.14 15.67
N THR A 518 -8.67 -15.16 17.01
CA THR A 518 -9.22 -16.26 17.83
C THR A 518 -10.74 -16.36 17.71
N ALA A 519 -11.44 -15.22 17.69
CA ALA A 519 -12.88 -15.18 17.46
C ALA A 519 -13.24 -15.57 16.02
N ALA A 520 -12.39 -15.27 15.03
CA ALA A 520 -12.56 -15.69 13.64
C ALA A 520 -12.48 -17.22 13.47
N THR A 521 -11.55 -17.88 14.18
CA THR A 521 -11.50 -19.35 14.24
C THR A 521 -12.80 -19.91 14.83
N ALA A 522 -13.17 -19.48 16.04
CA ALA A 522 -14.38 -19.96 16.71
C ALA A 522 -15.68 -19.64 15.94
N PHE A 523 -15.74 -18.51 15.23
CA PHE A 523 -16.86 -18.12 14.38
C PHE A 523 -17.04 -19.07 13.19
N CYS A 524 -15.94 -19.45 12.52
CA CYS A 524 -16.03 -20.37 11.39
C CYS A 524 -16.32 -21.79 11.83
N ASP A 525 -15.61 -22.29 12.85
CA ASP A 525 -15.79 -23.66 13.36
C ASP A 525 -17.20 -23.85 13.96
N GLY A 526 -17.75 -22.80 14.58
CA GLY A 526 -19.11 -22.77 15.14
C GLY A 526 -20.25 -22.79 14.11
N LEU A 527 -19.96 -22.76 12.80
CA LEU A 527 -20.96 -22.95 11.75
C LEU A 527 -21.27 -24.43 11.47
N GLY A 528 -20.47 -25.37 12.01
CA GLY A 528 -20.62 -26.80 11.74
C GLY A 528 -20.21 -27.21 10.32
N ASP A 529 -20.64 -28.39 9.87
CA ASP A 529 -20.57 -28.87 8.46
C ASP A 529 -19.23 -28.65 7.72
N GLY A 530 -18.11 -28.80 8.43
CA GLY A 530 -16.76 -28.65 7.90
C GLY A 530 -16.30 -27.20 7.66
N TRP A 531 -17.10 -26.19 8.04
CA TRP A 531 -16.69 -24.79 7.96
C TRP A 531 -15.51 -24.52 8.90
N ARG A 532 -14.50 -23.83 8.36
CA ARG A 532 -13.28 -23.45 9.07
C ARG A 532 -12.72 -22.14 8.54
N LEU A 533 -11.77 -21.56 9.27
CA LEU A 533 -10.99 -20.42 8.81
C LEU A 533 -10.01 -20.89 7.69
N PRO A 534 -9.90 -20.18 6.55
CA PRO A 534 -9.05 -20.60 5.43
C PRO A 534 -7.56 -20.41 5.76
N THR A 535 -6.70 -21.17 5.10
CA THR A 535 -5.25 -20.88 5.02
C THR A 535 -4.97 -19.68 4.10
N VAL A 536 -3.77 -19.12 4.16
CA VAL A 536 -3.28 -18.10 3.23
C VAL A 536 -3.28 -18.62 1.79
N ARG A 537 -2.94 -19.91 1.57
CA ARG A 537 -2.97 -20.52 0.23
C ARG A 537 -4.40 -20.59 -0.32
N GLU A 538 -5.36 -21.02 0.49
CA GLU A 538 -6.78 -21.07 0.12
C GLU A 538 -7.34 -19.66 -0.11
N LEU A 539 -7.14 -18.72 0.82
CA LEU A 539 -7.68 -17.36 0.72
C LEU A 539 -7.09 -16.60 -0.49
N SER A 540 -5.83 -16.87 -0.83
CA SER A 540 -5.16 -16.29 -2.01
C SER A 540 -5.77 -16.70 -3.36
N THR A 541 -6.54 -17.80 -3.45
CA THR A 541 -7.17 -18.21 -4.73
C THR A 541 -8.34 -17.32 -5.13
N THR A 542 -8.95 -16.64 -4.15
CA THR A 542 -10.09 -15.75 -4.41
C THR A 542 -9.67 -14.41 -5.02
N VAL A 543 -8.39 -14.06 -4.91
CA VAL A 543 -7.85 -12.74 -5.28
C VAL A 543 -7.79 -12.55 -6.78
N ASP A 544 -8.39 -11.48 -7.27
CA ASP A 544 -8.32 -11.05 -8.67
C ASP A 544 -7.17 -10.06 -8.88
N ASP A 545 -6.03 -10.57 -9.32
CA ASP A 545 -4.81 -9.77 -9.63
C ASP A 545 -5.02 -8.68 -10.71
N SER A 546 -6.18 -8.62 -11.38
CA SER A 546 -6.52 -7.55 -12.33
C SER A 546 -7.28 -6.36 -11.70
N ARG A 547 -7.52 -6.41 -10.38
CA ARG A 547 -8.38 -5.48 -9.64
C ARG A 547 -7.71 -4.99 -8.37
N VAL A 548 -8.21 -3.86 -7.87
CA VAL A 548 -8.01 -3.41 -6.49
C VAL A 548 -9.32 -2.90 -5.89
N ALA A 549 -9.38 -2.80 -4.56
CA ALA A 549 -10.43 -2.15 -3.78
C ALA A 549 -11.89 -2.50 -4.17
N PRO A 550 -12.31 -3.79 -4.18
CA PRO A 550 -11.55 -4.96 -3.76
C PRO A 550 -10.98 -5.80 -4.93
N ALA A 551 -9.80 -6.37 -4.70
CA ALA A 551 -9.11 -7.38 -5.49
C ALA A 551 -9.78 -8.77 -5.38
N ILE A 552 -11.09 -8.85 -5.63
CA ILE A 552 -11.88 -10.09 -5.59
C ILE A 552 -13.02 -10.02 -6.62
N SER A 553 -13.61 -11.15 -6.98
CA SER A 553 -14.84 -11.19 -7.78
C SER A 553 -16.04 -10.66 -6.99
N VAL A 554 -16.36 -9.37 -7.12
CA VAL A 554 -17.54 -8.74 -6.47
C VAL A 554 -18.88 -9.34 -6.87
N LYS A 555 -18.96 -10.06 -8.01
CA LYS A 555 -20.16 -10.83 -8.37
C LYS A 555 -20.33 -12.04 -7.45
N ALA A 556 -19.23 -12.76 -7.19
CA ALA A 556 -19.21 -13.89 -6.28
C ALA A 556 -19.35 -13.41 -4.83
N PHE A 557 -18.56 -12.41 -4.42
CA PHE A 557 -18.39 -11.94 -3.05
C PHE A 557 -18.75 -10.44 -2.93
N PRO A 558 -20.05 -10.08 -2.95
CA PRO A 558 -20.51 -8.70 -3.08
C PRO A 558 -20.26 -7.83 -1.83
N ASP A 559 -20.01 -8.45 -0.67
CA ASP A 559 -19.83 -7.77 0.61
C ASP A 559 -18.37 -7.70 1.08
N THR A 560 -17.41 -8.01 0.20
CA THR A 560 -16.00 -7.90 0.55
C THR A 560 -15.60 -6.43 0.70
N LEU A 561 -15.19 -6.07 1.92
CA LEU A 561 -14.73 -4.72 2.24
C LEU A 561 -13.41 -4.41 1.54
N LYS A 562 -13.33 -3.22 0.96
CA LYS A 562 -12.22 -2.79 0.10
C LYS A 562 -10.85 -2.85 0.76
N TYR A 563 -10.77 -2.47 2.04
CA TYR A 563 -9.50 -2.37 2.79
C TYR A 563 -9.46 -3.35 3.98
N GLY A 564 -10.41 -4.30 4.02
CA GLY A 564 -10.55 -5.24 5.13
C GLY A 564 -9.42 -6.27 5.14
N TRP A 565 -8.85 -6.49 6.33
CA TRP A 565 -8.00 -7.65 6.61
C TRP A 565 -8.88 -8.87 6.85
N TYR A 566 -8.62 -9.97 6.16
CA TYR A 566 -9.34 -11.24 6.34
C TYR A 566 -8.41 -12.27 6.96
N TRP A 567 -8.79 -12.76 8.13
CA TRP A 567 -8.02 -13.71 8.93
C TRP A 567 -7.86 -15.05 8.24
N THR A 568 -6.70 -15.67 8.47
CA THR A 568 -6.41 -17.04 8.06
C THR A 568 -6.06 -17.91 9.27
N SER A 569 -6.16 -19.24 9.12
CA SER A 569 -5.78 -20.22 10.13
C SER A 569 -4.27 -20.31 10.35
N ASP A 570 -3.46 -19.80 9.41
CA ASP A 570 -2.00 -19.89 9.49
C ASP A 570 -1.42 -19.02 10.61
N LYS A 571 -0.62 -19.66 11.46
CA LYS A 571 0.19 -18.99 12.48
C LYS A 571 1.41 -18.38 11.80
N ALA A 572 1.87 -17.24 12.28
CA ALA A 572 3.14 -16.71 11.81
C ALA A 572 4.31 -17.44 12.49
N ASP A 573 5.40 -17.66 11.76
CA ASP A 573 6.70 -18.07 12.30
C ASP A 573 7.69 -16.92 12.05
N PRO A 574 8.48 -16.46 13.05
CA PRO A 574 8.68 -17.02 14.40
C PRO A 574 7.68 -16.52 15.46
N GLU A 575 6.53 -15.94 15.08
CA GLU A 575 5.58 -15.31 16.02
C GLU A 575 4.22 -16.05 16.12
N PRO A 576 4.14 -17.27 16.70
CA PRO A 576 2.97 -18.14 16.62
C PRO A 576 1.71 -17.64 17.35
N GLY A 577 1.85 -16.58 18.17
CA GLY A 577 0.74 -15.82 18.73
C GLY A 577 0.03 -14.91 17.73
N LYS A 578 0.69 -14.54 16.63
CA LYS A 578 0.11 -13.79 15.51
C LYS A 578 -0.51 -14.73 14.49
N ARG A 579 -1.40 -14.18 13.65
CA ARG A 579 -2.07 -14.89 12.54
C ARG A 579 -1.86 -14.12 11.26
N TRP A 580 -1.68 -14.86 10.18
CA TRP A 580 -1.68 -14.28 8.85
C TRP A 580 -3.10 -13.79 8.50
N ALA A 581 -3.15 -12.71 7.74
CA ALA A 581 -4.35 -12.18 7.13
C ALA A 581 -4.03 -11.69 5.71
N LEU A 582 -5.05 -11.64 4.87
CA LEU A 582 -5.00 -11.12 3.51
C LEU A 582 -5.83 -9.83 3.44
N ASN A 583 -5.30 -8.77 2.84
CA ASN A 583 -6.05 -7.54 2.58
C ASN A 583 -6.61 -7.58 1.16
N TYR A 584 -7.92 -7.40 1.00
CA TYR A 584 -8.53 -7.35 -0.33
C TYR A 584 -8.40 -6.01 -1.04
N ASP A 585 -7.62 -5.05 -0.54
CA ASP A 585 -7.25 -3.86 -1.31
C ASP A 585 -6.52 -4.27 -2.59
N ASP A 586 -5.53 -5.15 -2.47
CA ASP A 586 -4.68 -5.62 -3.56
C ASP A 586 -4.36 -7.12 -3.53
N GLY A 587 -4.62 -7.83 -2.42
CA GLY A 587 -4.18 -9.22 -2.19
C GLY A 587 -2.92 -9.35 -1.33
N TYR A 588 -2.45 -8.26 -0.72
CA TYR A 588 -1.30 -8.23 0.18
C TYR A 588 -1.57 -9.06 1.44
N THR A 589 -0.59 -9.87 1.83
CA THR A 589 -0.65 -10.65 3.07
C THR A 589 0.15 -9.98 4.17
N ASN A 590 -0.22 -10.12 5.43
CA ASN A 590 0.56 -9.66 6.58
C ASN A 590 0.09 -10.37 7.87
N TYR A 591 0.92 -10.35 8.91
CA TYR A 591 0.57 -10.81 10.27
C TYR A 591 0.95 -9.80 11.36
N ARG A 592 1.65 -8.71 11.00
CA ARG A 592 2.19 -7.70 11.92
C ARG A 592 1.25 -6.50 12.01
N LYS A 593 0.95 -6.05 13.24
CA LYS A 593 0.09 -4.89 13.53
C LYS A 593 -1.35 -5.00 12.99
N ILE A 594 -1.94 -6.19 13.10
CA ILE A 594 -3.36 -6.44 12.82
C ILE A 594 -3.99 -6.84 14.14
N GLU A 595 -4.88 -6.01 14.67
CA GLU A 595 -5.55 -6.22 15.97
C GLU A 595 -6.94 -6.84 15.79
N SER A 596 -7.58 -6.53 14.67
CA SER A 596 -8.96 -6.90 14.33
C SER A 596 -9.10 -7.05 12.81
N GLY A 597 -10.07 -7.85 12.37
CA GLY A 597 -10.28 -8.22 10.98
C GLY A 597 -11.51 -9.09 10.77
N TYR A 598 -11.74 -9.50 9.53
CA TYR A 598 -12.92 -10.19 9.05
C TYR A 598 -12.63 -11.68 8.83
N ALA A 599 -13.68 -12.49 8.77
CA ALA A 599 -13.62 -13.92 8.46
C ALA A 599 -14.47 -14.22 7.23
N ARG A 600 -13.89 -14.97 6.29
CA ARG A 600 -14.62 -15.60 5.17
C ARG A 600 -14.35 -17.10 5.23
N CYS A 601 -15.26 -17.82 5.88
CA CYS A 601 -15.09 -19.24 6.15
C CYS A 601 -15.12 -20.07 4.87
N VAL A 602 -14.36 -21.17 4.89
CA VAL A 602 -14.21 -22.12 3.79
C VAL A 602 -14.47 -23.55 4.28
N ARG A 603 -14.80 -24.44 3.36
CA ARG A 603 -14.77 -25.90 3.52
C ARG A 603 -14.38 -26.57 2.19
N GLN A 604 -14.06 -27.86 2.23
CA GLN A 604 -13.71 -28.70 1.07
C GLN A 604 -14.71 -29.84 0.88
#